data_AF-A0A2N2LQL1-F1
#
_entry.id   AF-A0A2N2LQL1-F1
#
_cell.length_a   1.000
_cell.length_b   1.000
_cell.length_c   1.000
_cell.angle_alpha   90.00
_cell.angle_beta   90.00
_cell.angle_gamma   90.00
#
_symmetry.space_group_name_H-M   'P 1'
#
loop_
_entity.id
_entity.type
_entity.pdbx_description
1 polymer ?
#
loop_
_entity_poly.entity_id
_entity_poly.type
_entity_poly.pdbx_seq_one_letter_code
_entity_poly.pdbx_strand_id
1 'polypeptide(L)'
;ATILNVPVRWVYLLLMAMIGFSVVMLMRVVGLIMVIALLTIPASIGAMFLHEIKKIMIVASLLGMVFTTIGLFSSYFLNLTSGATIILIAGIAYIFSLFFQYLRTRTIRNV
;
A
#
# COMPACT_ATOMS: atom_id res chain seq x y z
N ALA A 1 24.61 6.76 -15.35
CA ALA A 1 23.49 7.35 -16.11
C ALA A 1 23.93 8.36 -17.19
N THR A 2 25.15 8.89 -17.14
CA THR A 2 25.69 9.89 -18.10
C THR A 2 25.96 9.36 -19.52
N ILE A 3 25.90 8.03 -19.74
CA ILE A 3 26.44 7.39 -20.96
C ILE A 3 25.41 7.29 -22.10
N LEU A 4 24.12 7.59 -21.87
CA LEU A 4 23.02 7.36 -22.82
C LEU A 4 22.36 8.63 -23.39
N ASN A 5 22.83 9.83 -23.04
CA ASN A 5 22.27 11.12 -23.50
C ASN A 5 20.72 11.25 -23.42
N VAL A 6 20.07 10.47 -22.56
CA VAL A 6 18.63 10.56 -22.32
C VAL A 6 18.40 11.73 -21.37
N PRO A 7 17.43 12.63 -21.62
CA PRO A 7 17.10 13.71 -20.71
C PRO A 7 16.42 13.20 -19.43
N VAL A 8 17.19 12.57 -18.54
CA VAL A 8 16.71 11.98 -17.28
C VAL A 8 15.99 13.01 -16.43
N ARG A 9 16.42 14.27 -16.47
CA ARG A 9 15.78 15.37 -15.73
C ARG A 9 14.33 15.60 -16.17
N TRP A 10 14.05 15.57 -17.47
CA TRP A 10 12.70 15.76 -18.00
C TRP A 10 11.80 14.56 -17.68
N VAL A 11 12.29 13.34 -17.86
CA VAL A 11 11.54 12.13 -17.53
C VAL A 11 11.23 12.05 -16.03
N TYR A 12 12.20 12.39 -15.17
CA TYR A 12 12.01 12.41 -13.73
C TYR A 12 10.98 13.46 -13.28
N LEU A 13 11.07 14.68 -13.82
CA LEU A 13 10.07 15.73 -13.56
C LEU A 13 8.68 15.31 -14.02
N LEU A 14 8.56 14.70 -15.20
CA LEU A 14 7.29 14.21 -15.73
C LEU A 14 6.72 13.07 -14.88
N LEU A 15 7.56 12.13 -14.45
CA LEU A 15 7.17 11.04 -13.56
C LEU A 15 6.67 11.58 -12.21
N MET A 16 7.40 12.50 -11.60
CA MET A 16 6.99 13.14 -10.34
C MET A 16 5.70 13.95 -10.49
N ALA A 17 5.52 14.66 -11.61
CA ALA A 17 4.29 15.38 -11.89
C ALA A 17 3.09 14.43 -12.03
N MET A 18 3.25 13.31 -12.75
CA MET A 18 2.21 12.28 -12.91
C MET A 18 1.82 11.64 -11.58
N ILE A 19 2.81 11.29 -10.75
CA ILE A 19 2.58 10.70 -9.42
C ILE A 19 1.89 11.72 -8.51
N GLY A 20 2.40 12.95 -8.45
CA GLY A 20 1.84 14.01 -7.62
C GLY A 20 0.40 14.34 -7.99
N PHE A 21 0.11 14.48 -9.29
CA PHE A 21 -1.24 14.72 -9.78
C PHE A 21 -2.20 13.58 -9.40
N SER A 22 -1.76 12.33 -9.60
CA SER A 22 -2.55 11.15 -9.24
C SER A 22 -2.86 11.10 -7.73
N VAL A 23 -1.84 11.34 -6.89
CA VAL A 23 -2.00 11.32 -5.44
C VAL A 23 -2.93 12.44 -4.96
N VAL A 24 -2.78 13.67 -5.48
CA VAL A 24 -3.66 14.81 -5.10
C VAL A 24 -5.11 14.55 -5.51
N MET A 25 -5.34 14.01 -6.70
CA MET A 25 -6.69 13.61 -7.16
C MET A 25 -7.30 12.57 -6.22
N LEU A 26 -6.55 11.52 -5.86
CA LEU A 26 -7.00 10.49 -4.92
C LEU A 26 -7.32 11.06 -3.53
N MET A 27 -6.48 11.97 -3.03
CA MET A 27 -6.68 12.61 -1.71
C MET A 27 -7.99 13.40 -1.63
N ARG A 28 -8.44 14.04 -2.72
CA ARG A 28 -9.71 14.78 -2.76
C ARG A 28 -10.94 13.86 -2.77
N VAL A 29 -10.85 12.72 -3.45
CA VAL A 29 -11.98 11.78 -3.57
C VAL A 29 -12.17 10.98 -2.28
N VAL A 30 -11.06 10.55 -1.67
CA VAL A 30 -11.08 9.53 -0.62
C VAL A 30 -10.64 10.06 0.75
N GLY A 31 -9.78 11.07 0.78
CA GLY A 31 -9.16 11.61 1.99
C GLY A 31 -7.69 11.23 2.15
N LEU A 32 -6.89 12.17 2.68
CA LEU A 32 -5.43 12.05 2.77
C LEU A 32 -4.96 10.85 3.61
N ILE A 33 -5.60 10.62 4.76
CA ILE A 33 -5.19 9.57 5.71
C ILE A 33 -5.38 8.17 5.11
N MET A 34 -6.47 7.95 4.36
CA MET A 34 -6.73 6.66 3.73
C MET A 34 -5.71 6.38 2.61
N VAL A 35 -5.35 7.39 1.82
CA VAL A 35 -4.36 7.25 0.75
C VAL A 35 -3.00 6.88 1.32
N ILE A 36 -2.49 7.57 2.35
CA ILE A 36 -1.19 7.24 2.94
C ILE A 36 -1.20 5.84 3.58
N ALA A 37 -2.31 5.43 4.19
CA ALA A 37 -2.44 4.10 4.78
C ALA A 37 -2.40 3.01 3.70
N LEU A 38 -3.19 3.16 2.63
CA LEU A 38 -3.23 2.19 1.53
C LEU A 38 -1.96 2.17 0.68
N LEU A 39 -1.19 3.26 0.63
CA LEU A 39 0.11 3.25 -0.04
C LEU A 39 1.20 2.59 0.84
N THR A 40 1.10 2.72 2.16
CA THR A 40 2.16 2.27 3.08
C THR A 40 1.96 0.83 3.54
N ILE A 41 0.74 0.44 3.92
CA ILE A 41 0.44 -0.86 4.54
C ILE A 41 0.69 -2.05 3.60
N PRO A 42 0.05 -2.16 2.42
CA PRO A 42 0.28 -3.30 1.54
C PRO A 42 1.71 -3.32 0.97
N ALA A 43 2.34 -2.16 0.79
CA ALA A 43 3.73 -2.07 0.35
C ALA A 43 4.68 -2.59 1.44
N SER A 44 4.46 -2.27 2.72
CA SER A 44 5.30 -2.79 3.81
C SER A 44 5.11 -4.29 4.02
N ILE A 45 3.87 -4.78 3.93
CA ILE A 45 3.60 -6.24 3.97
C ILE A 45 4.32 -6.93 2.82
N GLY A 46 4.18 -6.43 1.58
CA GLY A 46 4.84 -7.00 0.41
C GLY A 46 6.37 -6.98 0.50
N ALA A 47 6.95 -5.86 0.95
CA ALA A 47 8.39 -5.70 1.10
C ALA A 47 8.99 -6.57 2.22
N MET A 48 8.22 -6.91 3.26
CA MET A 48 8.69 -7.84 4.29
C MET A 48 8.71 -9.31 3.82
N PHE A 49 7.84 -9.70 2.89
CA PHE A 49 7.74 -11.10 2.44
C PHE A 49 8.57 -11.42 1.19
N LEU A 50 8.97 -10.41 0.40
CA LEU A 50 9.53 -10.61 -0.95
C LEU A 50 10.73 -9.69 -1.21
N HIS A 51 11.79 -10.24 -1.81
CA HIS A 51 12.98 -9.47 -2.21
C HIS A 51 12.93 -8.94 -3.66
N GLU A 52 11.94 -9.36 -4.46
CA GLU A 52 11.80 -8.93 -5.86
C GLU A 52 10.72 -7.86 -6.02
N ILE A 53 11.09 -6.69 -6.57
CA ILE A 53 10.19 -5.55 -6.83
C ILE A 53 8.90 -5.96 -7.55
N LYS A 54 8.99 -6.82 -8.58
CA LYS A 54 7.82 -7.29 -9.34
C LYS A 54 6.81 -8.03 -8.45
N LYS A 55 7.31 -8.89 -7.56
CA LYS A 55 6.46 -9.67 -6.65
C LYS A 55 5.88 -8.79 -5.54
N ILE A 56 6.65 -7.83 -5.03
CA ILE A 56 6.17 -6.84 -4.05
C ILE A 56 4.97 -6.07 -4.62
N MET A 57 5.05 -5.60 -5.88
CA MET A 57 3.96 -4.86 -6.51
C MET A 57 2.68 -5.70 -6.64
N ILE A 58 2.80 -6.97 -7.07
CA ILE A 58 1.65 -7.86 -7.23
C ILE A 58 0.99 -8.14 -5.88
N VAL A 59 1.78 -8.51 -4.87
CA VAL A 59 1.26 -8.87 -3.55
C VAL A 59 0.68 -7.66 -2.83
N ALA A 60 1.30 -6.49 -2.94
CA ALA A 60 0.77 -5.25 -2.38
C ALA A 60 -0.57 -4.87 -3.02
N SER A 61 -0.67 -4.94 -4.35
CA SER A 61 -1.93 -4.62 -5.04
C SER A 61 -3.06 -5.59 -4.67
N LEU A 62 -2.75 -6.89 -4.58
CA LEU A 62 -3.74 -7.91 -4.19
C LEU A 62 -4.26 -7.70 -2.76
N LEU A 63 -3.34 -7.44 -1.81
CA LEU A 63 -3.69 -7.14 -0.42
C LEU A 63 -4.52 -5.85 -0.31
N GLY A 64 -4.12 -4.79 -1.01
CA GLY A 64 -4.88 -3.54 -1.05
C GLY A 64 -6.31 -3.72 -1.57
N MET A 65 -6.49 -4.57 -2.59
CA MET A 65 -7.81 -4.87 -3.15
C MET A 65 -8.69 -5.62 -2.15
N VAL A 66 -8.14 -6.59 -1.42
CA VAL A 66 -8.85 -7.34 -0.38
C VAL A 66 -9.21 -6.44 0.81
N PHE A 67 -8.29 -5.60 1.27
CA PHE A 67 -8.55 -4.67 2.39
C PHE A 67 -9.60 -3.62 2.05
N THR A 68 -9.60 -3.09 0.83
CA THR A 68 -10.60 -2.13 0.39
C THR A 68 -11.98 -2.78 0.25
N THR A 69 -12.08 -4.00 -0.29
CA THR A 69 -13.38 -4.71 -0.38
C THR A 69 -13.95 -5.07 0.98
N ILE A 70 -13.15 -5.62 1.89
CA ILE A 70 -13.59 -5.93 3.27
C ILE A 70 -13.93 -4.64 4.02
N GLY A 71 -13.12 -3.59 3.83
CA GLY A 71 -13.32 -2.27 4.42
C GLY A 71 -14.63 -1.61 4.02
N LEU A 72 -14.99 -1.73 2.73
CA LEU A 72 -16.26 -1.23 2.20
C LEU A 72 -17.45 -2.06 2.70
N PHE A 73 -17.31 -3.38 2.73
CA PHE A 73 -18.39 -4.28 3.19
C PHE A 73 -18.75 -4.03 4.66
N SER A 74 -17.76 -3.85 5.53
CA SER A 74 -18.01 -3.47 6.93
C SER A 74 -18.50 -2.03 7.11
N SER A 75 -18.13 -1.10 6.22
CA SER A 75 -18.68 0.27 6.22
C SER A 75 -20.19 0.27 6.03
N TYR A 76 -20.70 -0.62 5.17
CA TYR A 76 -22.13 -0.78 4.92
C TYR A 76 -22.92 -1.20 6.17
N PHE A 77 -22.35 -2.04 7.04
CA PHE A 77 -23.03 -2.47 8.27
C PHE A 77 -23.01 -1.40 9.37
N LEU A 78 -21.95 -0.57 9.42
CA LEU A 78 -21.73 0.34 10.54
C LEU A 78 -22.16 1.80 10.27
N ASN A 79 -22.65 2.14 9.07
CA ASN A 79 -23.03 3.51 8.67
C ASN A 79 -21.94 4.58 9.00
N LEU A 80 -20.68 4.16 9.09
CA LEU A 80 -19.54 5.01 9.39
C LEU A 80 -18.91 5.52 8.09
N THR A 81 -18.19 6.65 8.17
CA THR A 81 -17.45 7.21 7.04
C THR A 81 -16.52 6.13 6.47
N SER A 82 -16.64 5.88 5.16
CA SER A 82 -15.95 4.75 4.52
C SER A 82 -14.43 4.86 4.64
N GLY A 83 -13.88 6.08 4.66
CA GLY A 83 -12.45 6.30 4.88
C GLY A 83 -11.97 5.80 6.24
N ALA A 84 -12.72 6.10 7.31
CA ALA A 84 -12.35 5.71 8.67
C ALA A 84 -12.43 4.18 8.87
N THR A 85 -13.47 3.53 8.35
CA THR A 85 -13.62 2.08 8.48
C THR A 85 -12.57 1.32 7.69
N ILE A 86 -12.22 1.78 6.49
CA ILE A 86 -11.18 1.16 5.67
C ILE A 86 -9.83 1.25 6.40
N ILE A 87 -9.49 2.39 7.00
CA ILE A 87 -8.25 2.55 7.77
C ILE A 87 -8.25 1.65 9.01
N LEU A 88 -9.35 1.58 9.76
CA LEU A 88 -9.45 0.71 10.94
C LEU A 88 -9.25 -0.76 10.57
N ILE A 89 -9.90 -1.21 9.50
CA ILE A 89 -9.80 -2.60 9.04
C ILE A 89 -8.41 -2.90 8.48
N ALA A 90 -7.86 -2.01 7.66
CA ALA A 90 -6.50 -2.15 7.15
C ALA A 90 -5.46 -2.13 8.28
N GLY A 91 -5.64 -1.30 9.31
CA GLY A 91 -4.77 -1.23 10.48
C GLY A 91 -4.84 -2.48 11.34
N ILE A 92 -6.05 -2.99 11.63
CA ILE A 92 -6.23 -4.27 12.34
C ILE A 92 -5.59 -5.39 11.54
N ALA A 93 -5.87 -5.47 10.24
CA ALA A 93 -5.29 -6.50 9.39
C ALA A 93 -3.76 -6.39 9.27
N TYR A 94 -3.20 -5.17 9.30
CA TYR A 94 -1.76 -4.96 9.35
C TYR A 94 -1.15 -5.46 10.66
N ILE A 95 -1.79 -5.18 11.81
CA ILE A 95 -1.37 -5.71 13.11
C ILE A 95 -1.44 -7.25 13.11
N PHE A 96 -2.51 -7.83 12.57
CA PHE A 96 -2.62 -9.29 12.40
C PHE A 96 -1.54 -9.84 11.48
N SER A 97 -1.25 -9.18 10.37
CA SER A 97 -0.18 -9.59 9.45
C SER A 97 1.19 -9.50 10.11
N LEU A 98 1.46 -8.46 10.89
CA LEU A 98 2.68 -8.32 11.68
C LEU A 98 2.77 -9.42 12.75
N PHE A 99 1.66 -9.76 13.41
CA PHE A 99 1.61 -10.82 14.41
C PHE A 99 1.86 -12.20 13.79
N PHE A 100 1.24 -12.48 12.64
CA PHE A 100 1.46 -13.72 11.87
C PHE A 100 2.91 -13.81 11.37
N GLN A 101 3.47 -12.69 10.92
CA GLN A 101 4.85 -12.64 10.48
C GLN A 101 5.83 -12.75 11.65
N TYR A 102 5.53 -12.17 12.81
CA TYR A 102 6.31 -12.37 14.05
C TYR A 102 6.36 -13.85 14.44
N LEU A 103 5.24 -14.57 14.30
CA LEU A 103 5.20 -16.03 14.48
C LEU A 103 6.00 -16.79 13.40
N ARG A 104 5.92 -16.37 12.14
CA ARG A 104 6.61 -17.04 11.00
C ARG A 104 8.13 -16.78 10.97
N THR A 105 8.57 -15.60 11.39
CA THR A 105 9.99 -15.21 11.44
C THR A 105 10.75 -15.97 12.53
N ARG A 106 10.07 -16.59 13.51
CA ARG A 106 10.71 -17.54 14.43
C ARG A 106 11.14 -18.86 13.78
N THR A 107 10.60 -19.23 12.62
CA THR A 107 10.92 -20.50 11.94
C THR A 107 12.12 -20.41 11.00
N ILE A 108 12.47 -19.25 10.45
CA ILE A 108 13.58 -19.11 9.47
C ILE A 108 14.93 -18.73 10.12
N ARG A 109 14.95 -18.35 11.41
CA ARG A 109 16.21 -18.04 12.13
C ARG A 109 16.86 -19.25 12.83
N ASN A 110 16.23 -20.43 12.80
CA ASN A 110 16.73 -21.66 13.42
C ASN A 110 17.02 -22.78 12.40
N VAL A 111 17.46 -22.41 11.19
CA VAL A 111 18.12 -23.33 10.26
C VAL A 111 19.41 -22.68 9.77
#